data_AF-A0A4Y2A2D7-F1
#
_entry.id   AF-A0A4Y2A2D7-F1
#
_cell.length_a   1.000
_cell.length_b   1.000
_cell.length_c   1.000
_cell.angle_alpha   90.00
_cell.angle_beta   90.00
_cell.angle_gamma   90.00
#
_symmetry.space_group_name_H-M   'P 1'
#
loop_
_entity.id
_entity.type
_entity.pdbx_description
1 polymer ?
#
loop_
_entity_poly.entity_id
_entity_poly.type
_entity_poly.pdbx_seq_one_letter_code
_entity_poly.pdbx_strand_id
1 'polypeptide(L)'
;MGWPGLDPLPCGPFWRLGDKVGDLSDKSTIPPAPYSYVKRVCKEFLMNEWNSYWKNSTTGKRTKEILPSANLDLLISNKYVIYLFTNHGPFLAYLCRFKILNNPDCLCDEHGDVDHYLTPCMYTKDYHLQLPTGAARTHWTRKLCKNYLLLNRLKSIFEISRKICDDLQRL
;
A
#
# COMPACT_ATOMS: atom_id res chain seq x y z
N MET A 1 2.72 -5.21 29.27
CA MET A 1 1.78 -6.11 28.56
C MET A 1 2.25 -6.20 27.13
N GLY A 2 2.87 -7.33 26.77
CA GLY A 2 3.43 -7.56 25.43
C GLY A 2 2.33 -7.97 24.46
N TRP A 3 2.37 -7.43 23.24
CA TRP A 3 1.48 -7.82 22.16
C TRP A 3 1.87 -9.24 21.68
N PRO A 4 0.98 -10.24 21.79
CA PRO A 4 1.28 -11.58 21.31
C PRO A 4 1.05 -11.67 19.80
N GLY A 5 2.05 -12.14 19.04
CA GLY A 5 1.86 -12.56 17.64
C GLY A 5 2.59 -11.75 16.56
N LEU A 6 3.51 -10.86 16.92
CA LEU A 6 4.54 -10.42 15.97
C LEU A 6 5.79 -11.25 16.24
N ASP A 7 6.04 -12.24 15.38
CA ASP A 7 7.40 -12.77 15.23
C ASP A 7 8.36 -11.58 15.08
N PRO A 8 9.55 -11.60 15.71
CA PRO A 8 10.53 -10.56 15.52
C PRO A 8 10.79 -10.47 14.01
N LEU A 9 10.49 -9.31 13.42
CA LEU A 9 10.76 -9.03 12.02
C LEU A 9 12.17 -9.54 11.72
N PRO A 10 12.36 -10.54 10.82
CA PRO A 10 13.68 -10.93 10.44
C PRO A 10 14.30 -9.70 9.77
N CYS A 11 15.27 -9.11 10.45
CA CYS A 11 16.37 -8.33 9.91
C CYS A 11 16.20 -8.01 8.41
N GLY A 12 15.54 -6.90 8.11
CA GLY A 12 15.24 -6.50 6.73
C GLY A 12 16.51 -6.25 5.89
N PRO A 13 16.36 -5.81 4.62
CA PRO A 13 17.46 -5.63 3.65
C PRO A 13 18.53 -4.59 4.04
N PHE A 14 18.40 -3.98 5.22
CA PHE A 14 19.25 -2.92 5.73
C PHE A 14 20.67 -3.39 6.07
N TRP A 15 20.84 -4.62 6.59
CA TRP A 15 22.18 -5.13 6.93
C TRP A 15 23.03 -5.42 5.70
N ARG A 16 22.42 -6.02 4.67
CA ARG A 16 23.11 -6.32 3.41
C ARG A 16 23.49 -5.05 2.62
N LEU A 17 22.83 -3.92 2.89
CA LEU A 17 23.26 -2.62 2.36
C LEU A 17 24.59 -2.18 2.97
N GLY A 18 24.78 -2.41 4.28
CA GLY A 18 26.04 -2.11 4.98
C GLY A 18 27.23 -2.83 4.36
N ASP A 19 27.09 -4.13 4.11
CA ASP A 19 28.11 -4.94 3.45
C ASP A 19 28.41 -4.42 2.04
N LYS A 20 27.37 -4.08 1.27
CA LYS A 20 27.52 -3.57 -0.10
C LYS A 20 28.22 -2.20 -0.15
N VAL A 21 27.99 -1.35 0.84
CA VAL A 21 28.66 -0.05 0.99
C VAL A 21 30.12 -0.26 1.42
N GLY A 22 30.39 -1.23 2.29
CA GLY A 22 31.74 -1.66 2.66
C GLY A 22 32.57 -2.10 1.44
N ASP A 23 32.02 -2.98 0.60
CA ASP A 23 32.67 -3.45 -0.64
C ASP A 23 33.02 -2.33 -1.64
N LEU A 24 32.22 -1.26 -1.67
CA LEU A 24 32.46 -0.10 -2.53
C LEU A 24 33.56 0.80 -1.96
N SER A 25 33.79 0.76 -0.65
CA SER A 25 34.80 1.55 0.05
C SER A 25 36.17 0.85 0.11
N ASP A 26 36.23 -0.48 0.05
CA ASP A 26 37.46 -1.28 0.25
C ASP A 26 38.35 -1.39 -1.00
N LYS A 27 37.95 -0.81 -2.14
CA LYS A 27 38.79 -0.76 -3.35
C LYS A 27 39.84 0.36 -3.24
N SER A 28 40.81 0.16 -2.36
CA SER A 28 41.92 1.09 -2.00
C SER A 28 42.91 1.44 -3.14
N THR A 29 42.62 1.11 -4.39
CA THR A 29 43.48 1.41 -5.56
C THR A 29 42.76 2.16 -6.69
N ILE A 30 41.51 2.60 -6.47
CA ILE A 30 40.68 3.29 -7.48
C ILE A 30 40.30 4.67 -6.92
N PRO A 31 40.30 5.75 -7.74
CA PRO A 31 39.79 7.05 -7.29
C PRO A 31 38.38 6.90 -6.70
N PRO A 32 38.04 7.67 -5.63
CA PRO A 32 36.78 7.52 -4.93
C PRO A 32 35.62 7.64 -5.92
N ALA A 33 34.77 6.61 -5.94
CA ALA A 33 33.71 6.52 -6.91
C ALA A 33 32.81 7.77 -6.82
N PRO A 34 32.38 8.35 -7.96
CA PRO A 34 31.48 9.49 -7.94
C PRO A 34 30.22 9.20 -7.12
N TYR A 35 29.73 10.19 -6.37
CA TYR A 35 28.52 10.03 -5.56
C TYR A 35 27.32 9.52 -6.38
N SER A 36 27.19 9.99 -7.63
CA SER A 36 26.16 9.51 -8.56
C SER A 36 26.24 8.01 -8.83
N TYR A 37 27.45 7.46 -8.97
CA TYR A 37 27.69 6.04 -9.13
C TYR A 37 27.31 5.26 -7.87
N VAL A 38 27.80 5.69 -6.70
CA VAL A 38 27.50 5.04 -5.41
C VAL A 38 25.99 5.05 -5.15
N LYS A 39 25.34 6.20 -5.33
CA LYS A 39 23.88 6.36 -5.19
C LYS A 39 23.11 5.42 -6.12
N ARG A 40 23.53 5.30 -7.39
CA ARG A 40 22.91 4.40 -8.36
C ARG A 40 23.04 2.93 -7.94
N VAL A 41 24.25 2.49 -7.58
CA VAL A 41 24.51 1.12 -7.15
C VAL A 41 23.73 0.76 -5.89
N CYS A 42 23.71 1.63 -4.88
CA CYS A 42 22.92 1.43 -3.67
C CYS A 42 21.43 1.37 -3.98
N LYS A 43 20.92 2.24 -4.86
CA LYS A 43 19.51 2.21 -5.28
C LYS A 43 19.16 0.91 -5.99
N GLU A 44 19.96 0.47 -6.95
CA GLU A 44 19.75 -0.79 -7.68
C GLU A 44 19.77 -1.99 -6.72
N PHE A 45 20.75 -2.04 -5.81
CA PHE A 45 20.86 -3.09 -4.80
C PHE A 45 19.61 -3.16 -3.90
N LEU A 46 19.21 -2.01 -3.32
CA LEU A 46 18.03 -1.93 -2.45
C LEU A 46 16.76 -2.33 -3.19
N MET A 47 16.59 -1.89 -4.44
CA MET A 47 15.43 -2.24 -5.24
C MET A 47 15.38 -3.74 -5.56
N ASN A 48 16.53 -4.37 -5.81
CA ASN A 48 16.59 -5.81 -6.06
C ASN A 48 16.25 -6.62 -4.80
N GLU A 49 16.86 -6.27 -3.66
CA GLU A 49 16.58 -6.90 -2.38
C GLU A 49 15.11 -6.74 -1.99
N TRP A 50 14.57 -5.53 -2.13
CA TRP A 50 13.18 -5.24 -1.79
C TRP A 50 12.21 -5.96 -2.72
N ASN A 51 12.49 -6.03 -4.03
CA ASN A 51 11.68 -6.82 -4.96
C ASN A 51 11.74 -8.32 -4.68
N SER A 52 12.90 -8.85 -4.28
CA SER A 52 13.06 -10.25 -3.88
C SER A 52 12.21 -10.55 -2.64
N TYR A 53 12.33 -9.71 -1.60
CA TYR A 53 11.51 -9.81 -0.40
C TYR A 53 10.00 -9.70 -0.72
N TRP A 54 9.62 -8.74 -1.56
CA TRP A 54 8.24 -8.54 -1.98
C TRP A 54 7.66 -9.78 -2.66
N LYS A 55 8.40 -10.38 -3.60
CA LYS A 55 7.98 -11.61 -4.31
C LYS A 55 7.81 -12.81 -3.36
N ASN A 56 8.72 -12.96 -2.40
CA ASN A 56 8.75 -14.11 -1.49
C ASN A 56 7.86 -13.95 -0.25
N SER A 57 7.40 -12.73 0.05
CA SER A 57 6.52 -12.50 1.20
C SER A 57 5.15 -13.22 1.02
N THR A 58 4.58 -13.72 2.11
CA THR A 58 3.22 -14.31 2.12
C THR A 58 2.12 -13.27 2.35
N THR A 59 2.49 -12.05 2.75
CA THR A 59 1.56 -10.97 3.08
C THR A 59 1.33 -10.03 1.88
N GLY A 60 0.24 -9.26 1.91
CA GLY A 60 -0.02 -8.24 0.89
C GLY A 60 -0.47 -8.78 -0.47
N LYS A 61 -1.14 -9.94 -0.52
CA LYS A 61 -1.66 -10.56 -1.77
C LYS A 61 -2.37 -9.56 -2.69
N ARG A 62 -3.33 -8.80 -2.14
CA ARG A 62 -4.07 -7.76 -2.89
C ARG A 62 -3.13 -6.71 -3.49
N THR A 63 -2.21 -6.17 -2.68
CA THR A 63 -1.23 -5.19 -3.15
C THR A 63 -0.33 -5.78 -4.23
N LYS A 64 0.06 -7.06 -4.13
CA LYS A 64 0.88 -7.76 -5.15
C LYS A 64 0.14 -7.99 -6.46
N GLU A 65 -1.16 -8.28 -6.42
CA GLU A 65 -1.98 -8.41 -7.62
C GLU A 65 -2.12 -7.09 -8.39
N ILE A 66 -2.00 -5.96 -7.71
CA ILE A 66 -2.09 -4.63 -8.32
C ILE A 66 -0.70 -4.11 -8.69
N LEU A 67 0.28 -4.37 -7.84
CA LEU A 67 1.65 -3.91 -7.92
C LEU A 67 2.63 -5.10 -7.79
N PRO A 68 2.94 -5.77 -8.92
CA PRO A 68 3.71 -7.02 -8.91
C PRO A 68 5.20 -6.81 -8.58
N SER A 69 5.72 -5.60 -8.75
CA SER A 69 7.05 -5.19 -8.30
C SER A 69 6.92 -4.02 -7.37
N ALA A 70 7.77 -3.96 -6.35
CA ALA A 70 7.75 -2.86 -5.42
C ALA A 70 8.17 -1.57 -6.13
N ASN A 71 7.18 -0.74 -6.45
CA ASN A 71 7.39 0.57 -7.05
C ASN A 71 7.13 1.62 -5.97
N LEU A 72 8.23 2.21 -5.49
CA LEU A 72 8.20 3.19 -4.41
C LEU A 72 7.44 4.47 -4.80
N ASP A 73 7.46 4.84 -6.10
CA ASP A 73 6.80 6.06 -6.58
C ASP A 73 5.26 5.97 -6.46
N LEU A 74 4.70 4.77 -6.65
CA LEU A 74 3.26 4.54 -6.48
C LEU A 74 2.85 4.56 -5.01
N LEU A 75 3.68 4.00 -4.12
CA LEU A 75 3.41 3.91 -2.68
C LEU A 75 3.55 5.26 -1.96
N ILE A 76 4.34 6.20 -2.49
CA ILE A 76 4.55 7.53 -1.87
C ILE A 76 3.54 8.58 -2.39
N SER A 77 2.83 8.30 -3.49
CA SER A 77 2.07 9.32 -4.23
C SER A 77 0.83 9.87 -3.52
N ASN A 78 0.03 9.04 -2.84
CA ASN A 78 -1.25 9.46 -2.26
C ASN A 78 -1.77 8.49 -1.19
N LYS A 79 -2.17 9.01 -0.01
CA LYS A 79 -2.69 8.19 1.11
C LYS A 79 -3.92 7.35 0.75
N TYR A 80 -4.84 7.86 -0.06
CA TYR A 80 -6.07 7.14 -0.44
C TYR A 80 -5.77 5.99 -1.41
N VAL A 81 -4.74 6.15 -2.24
CA VAL A 81 -4.25 5.09 -3.14
C VAL A 81 -3.59 3.97 -2.34
N ILE A 82 -2.83 4.29 -1.29
CA ILE A 82 -2.26 3.30 -0.38
C ILE A 82 -3.38 2.50 0.27
N TYR A 83 -4.36 3.19 0.87
CA TYR A 83 -5.51 2.56 1.51
C TYR A 83 -6.28 1.61 0.58
N LEU A 84 -6.50 2.03 -0.67
CA LEU A 84 -7.12 1.22 -1.71
C LEU A 84 -6.35 -0.10 -1.94
N PHE A 85 -5.03 -0.04 -2.09
CA PHE A 85 -4.23 -1.21 -2.45
C PHE A 85 -3.98 -2.17 -1.30
N THR A 86 -3.95 -1.65 -0.08
CA THR A 86 -3.75 -2.49 1.10
C THR A 86 -5.08 -3.03 1.63
N ASN A 87 -6.22 -2.47 1.22
CA ASN A 87 -7.51 -2.64 1.89
C ASN A 87 -7.47 -2.17 3.35
N HIS A 88 -6.87 -1.00 3.54
CA HIS A 88 -6.77 -0.33 4.84
C HIS A 88 -7.57 0.97 4.81
N GLY A 89 -7.73 1.58 5.98
CA GLY A 89 -8.27 2.94 6.12
C GLY A 89 -9.60 2.93 6.87
N PRO A 90 -10.42 3.96 6.68
CA PRO A 90 -11.65 4.15 7.43
C PRO A 90 -12.78 3.30 6.85
N PHE A 91 -12.62 1.97 6.83
CA PHE A 91 -13.61 1.02 6.35
C PHE A 91 -14.05 0.11 7.49
N LEU A 92 -15.34 -0.23 7.52
CA LEU A 92 -15.96 -0.98 8.61
C LEU A 92 -15.32 -2.35 8.79
N ALA A 93 -15.15 -3.10 7.69
CA ALA A 93 -14.50 -4.41 7.71
C ALA A 93 -13.06 -4.33 8.25
N TYR A 94 -12.32 -3.28 7.87
CA TYR A 94 -10.96 -3.05 8.35
C TYR A 94 -10.93 -2.70 9.85
N LEU A 95 -11.75 -1.76 10.30
CA LEU A 95 -11.81 -1.35 11.71
C LEU A 95 -12.31 -2.47 12.62
N CYS A 96 -13.26 -3.28 12.14
CA CYS A 96 -13.76 -4.46 12.85
C CYS A 96 -12.67 -5.52 13.05
N ARG A 97 -11.80 -5.72 12.05
CA ARG A 97 -10.63 -6.61 12.17
C ARG A 97 -9.70 -6.19 13.31
N PHE A 98 -9.55 -4.88 13.54
CA PHE A 98 -8.73 -4.32 14.63
C PHE A 98 -9.49 -4.11 15.94
N LYS A 99 -10.73 -4.61 16.05
CA LYS A 99 -11.56 -4.50 17.25
C LYS A 99 -11.83 -3.04 17.68
N ILE A 100 -11.80 -2.11 16.72
CA ILE A 100 -12.19 -0.72 16.93
C ILE A 100 -13.71 -0.58 16.81
N LEU A 101 -14.32 -1.34 15.89
CA LEU A 101 -15.76 -1.49 15.72
C LEU A 101 -16.16 -2.95 15.90
N ASN A 102 -17.45 -3.19 16.14
CA ASN A 102 -18.00 -4.52 16.40
C ASN A 102 -18.68 -5.15 15.18
N ASN A 103 -19.05 -4.35 14.17
CA ASN A 103 -19.76 -4.80 12.98
C ASN A 103 -18.91 -4.47 11.72
N PRO A 104 -18.59 -5.46 10.87
CA PRO A 104 -17.87 -5.22 9.61
C PRO A 104 -18.78 -4.70 8.48
N ASP A 105 -20.09 -4.72 8.65
CA ASP A 105 -21.06 -4.47 7.58
C ASP A 105 -21.46 -3.00 7.49
N CYS A 106 -21.68 -2.54 6.26
CA CYS A 106 -22.15 -1.21 5.92
C CYS A 106 -23.58 -0.98 6.38
N LEU A 107 -23.99 0.29 6.47
CA LEU A 107 -25.38 0.70 6.73
C LEU A 107 -26.38 0.28 5.64
N CYS A 108 -25.92 -0.38 4.59
CA CYS A 108 -26.76 -1.01 3.56
C CYS A 108 -26.68 -2.53 3.61
N ASP A 109 -26.28 -3.10 4.75
CA ASP A 109 -26.27 -4.54 5.06
C ASP A 109 -25.32 -5.40 4.20
N GLU A 110 -24.35 -4.77 3.54
CA GLU A 110 -23.31 -5.42 2.73
C GLU A 110 -21.95 -5.29 3.41
N HIS A 111 -21.02 -6.20 3.09
CA HIS A 111 -19.69 -6.20 3.71
C HIS A 111 -18.94 -4.87 3.46
N GLY A 112 -18.61 -4.14 4.52
CA GLY A 112 -18.08 -2.77 4.46
C GLY A 112 -16.58 -2.68 4.13
N ASP A 113 -16.13 -3.37 3.08
CA ASP A 113 -14.75 -3.30 2.57
C ASP A 113 -14.58 -2.25 1.47
N VAL A 114 -13.33 -2.00 1.05
CA VAL A 114 -13.07 -1.01 0.00
C VAL A 114 -13.85 -1.30 -1.29
N ASP A 115 -13.93 -2.56 -1.72
CA ASP A 115 -14.52 -2.91 -3.02
C ASP A 115 -16.01 -2.59 -3.04
N HIS A 116 -16.70 -2.85 -1.92
CA HIS A 116 -18.08 -2.42 -1.69
C HIS A 116 -18.24 -0.89 -1.84
N TYR A 117 -17.43 -0.11 -1.13
CA TYR A 117 -17.49 1.36 -1.19
C TYR A 117 -17.11 1.93 -2.56
N LEU A 118 -16.32 1.21 -3.36
CA LEU A 118 -15.92 1.65 -4.69
C LEU A 118 -16.98 1.40 -5.77
N THR A 119 -17.78 0.33 -5.66
CA THR A 119 -18.58 -0.18 -6.78
C THR A 119 -20.07 -0.33 -6.50
N PRO A 120 -20.56 -1.10 -5.51
CA PRO A 120 -22.00 -1.25 -5.27
C PRO A 120 -22.60 -0.34 -4.20
N CYS A 121 -21.80 0.29 -3.32
CA CYS A 121 -22.33 0.98 -2.14
C CYS A 121 -23.29 2.13 -2.51
N MET A 122 -24.49 2.13 -1.92
CA MET A 122 -25.49 3.18 -2.16
C MET A 122 -25.03 4.56 -1.65
N TYR A 123 -24.23 4.61 -0.58
CA TYR A 123 -23.77 5.86 0.03
C TYR A 123 -22.68 6.56 -0.79
N THR A 124 -22.05 5.87 -1.74
CA THR A 124 -20.97 6.40 -2.58
C THR A 124 -21.32 6.38 -4.07
N LYS A 125 -22.61 6.22 -4.40
CA LYS A 125 -23.12 6.06 -5.77
C LYS A 125 -22.59 7.09 -6.77
N ASP A 126 -22.51 8.36 -6.36
CA ASP A 126 -22.07 9.44 -7.25
C ASP A 126 -20.55 9.44 -7.51
N TYR A 127 -19.80 8.66 -6.74
CA TYR A 127 -18.33 8.61 -6.78
C TYR A 127 -17.77 7.28 -7.26
N HIS A 128 -18.63 6.31 -7.59
CA HIS A 128 -18.22 4.95 -7.99
C HIS A 128 -17.08 4.94 -9.01
N LEU A 129 -16.17 4.00 -8.82
CA LEU A 129 -15.00 3.78 -9.66
C LEU A 129 -15.09 2.41 -10.32
N GLN A 130 -14.83 2.35 -11.62
CA GLN A 130 -14.73 1.07 -12.32
C GLN A 130 -13.41 0.39 -11.95
N LEU A 131 -13.52 -0.72 -11.22
CA LEU A 131 -12.36 -1.54 -10.84
C LEU A 131 -11.84 -2.33 -12.06
N PRO A 132 -10.52 -2.39 -12.25
CA PRO A 132 -9.90 -3.15 -13.33
C PRO A 132 -9.83 -4.65 -13.01
N THR A 133 -9.99 -5.49 -14.03
CA THR A 133 -9.85 -6.94 -13.93
C THR A 133 -8.53 -7.43 -14.53
N GLY A 134 -7.94 -8.48 -13.94
CA GLY A 134 -6.74 -9.15 -14.43
C GLY A 134 -5.57 -8.20 -14.75
N ALA A 135 -4.99 -8.35 -15.94
CA ALA A 135 -3.80 -7.61 -16.38
C ALA A 135 -4.01 -6.08 -16.51
N ALA A 136 -5.25 -5.60 -16.56
CA ALA A 136 -5.55 -4.17 -16.66
C ALA A 136 -5.24 -3.39 -15.36
N ARG A 137 -5.08 -4.09 -14.23
CA ARG A 137 -4.85 -3.49 -12.89
C ARG A 137 -3.67 -2.54 -12.85
N THR A 138 -2.53 -2.90 -13.44
CA THR A 138 -1.32 -2.08 -13.45
C THR A 138 -1.52 -0.78 -14.24
N HIS A 139 -2.14 -0.87 -15.43
CA HIS A 139 -2.40 0.30 -16.27
C HIS A 139 -3.43 1.23 -15.61
N TRP A 140 -4.52 0.66 -15.11
CA TRP A 140 -5.54 1.41 -14.39
C TRP A 140 -4.98 2.12 -13.16
N THR A 141 -4.12 1.47 -12.39
CA THR A 141 -3.44 2.06 -11.22
C THR A 141 -2.63 3.28 -11.61
N ARG A 142 -1.84 3.18 -12.68
CA ARG A 142 -1.07 4.32 -13.20
C ARG A 142 -2.00 5.47 -13.65
N LYS A 143 -3.15 5.15 -14.24
CA LYS A 143 -4.17 6.14 -14.62
C LYS A 143 -4.79 6.79 -13.40
N LEU A 144 -5.16 6.02 -12.37
CA LEU A 144 -5.69 6.52 -11.10
C LEU A 144 -4.71 7.51 -10.47
N CYS A 145 -3.44 7.15 -10.32
CA CYS A 145 -2.42 8.03 -9.72
C CYS A 145 -2.18 9.34 -10.47
N LYS A 146 -2.50 9.41 -11.76
CA LYS A 146 -2.28 10.60 -12.61
C LYS A 146 -3.54 11.42 -12.86
N ASN A 147 -4.71 10.87 -12.59
CA ASN A 147 -5.98 11.51 -12.92
C ASN A 147 -6.61 12.15 -11.67
N TYR A 148 -6.56 13.47 -11.59
CA TYR A 148 -7.07 14.23 -10.44
C TYR A 148 -8.57 14.00 -10.19
N LEU A 149 -9.37 13.79 -11.25
CA LEU A 149 -10.81 13.56 -11.13
C LEU A 149 -11.07 12.19 -10.46
N LEU A 150 -10.33 11.15 -10.85
CA LEU A 150 -10.41 9.84 -10.22
C LEU A 150 -9.92 9.86 -8.78
N LEU A 151 -8.84 10.59 -8.49
CA LEU A 151 -8.35 10.79 -7.12
C LEU A 151 -9.34 11.55 -6.25
N ASN A 152 -10.04 12.55 -6.79
CA ASN A 152 -11.07 13.28 -6.06
C ASN A 152 -12.28 12.41 -5.75
N ARG A 153 -12.72 11.57 -6.70
CA ARG A 153 -13.77 10.57 -6.44
C ARG A 153 -13.34 9.59 -5.36
N LEU A 154 -12.13 9.05 -5.46
CA LEU A 154 -11.55 8.17 -4.44
C LEU A 154 -11.55 8.87 -3.07
N LYS A 155 -11.06 10.10 -2.99
CA LYS A 155 -11.07 10.90 -1.77
C LYS A 155 -12.49 11.02 -1.19
N SER A 156 -13.49 11.37 -2.00
CA SER A 156 -14.88 11.47 -1.55
C SER A 156 -15.40 10.17 -0.94
N ILE A 157 -15.13 9.03 -1.59
CA ILE A 157 -15.50 7.69 -1.08
C ILE A 157 -14.93 7.47 0.31
N PHE A 158 -13.64 7.77 0.48
CA PHE A 158 -12.94 7.60 1.75
C PHE A 158 -13.44 8.53 2.85
N GLU A 159 -13.81 9.77 2.53
CA GLU A 159 -14.39 10.69 3.51
C GLU A 159 -15.81 10.29 3.92
N ILE A 160 -16.62 9.79 2.98
CA ILE A 160 -17.95 9.23 3.29
C ILE A 160 -17.82 8.03 4.21
N SER A 161 -16.93 7.09 3.87
CA SER A 161 -16.69 5.90 4.70
C SER A 161 -16.19 6.26 6.10
N ARG A 162 -15.29 7.25 6.21
CA ARG A 162 -14.84 7.80 7.50
C ARG A 162 -15.99 8.35 8.32
N LYS A 163 -16.84 9.18 7.72
CA LYS A 163 -18.00 9.74 8.42
C LYS A 163 -18.90 8.64 8.97
N ILE A 164 -19.20 7.63 8.17
CA ILE A 164 -20.00 6.47 8.62
C ILE A 164 -19.33 5.75 9.80
N CYS A 165 -18.01 5.50 9.72
CA CYS A 165 -17.27 4.86 10.82
C CYS A 165 -17.28 5.71 12.10
N ASP A 166 -17.05 7.02 11.99
CA ASP A 166 -17.02 7.93 13.12
C ASP A 166 -18.40 8.05 13.79
N ASP A 167 -19.48 8.02 13.01
CA ASP A 167 -20.85 8.06 13.52
C ASP A 167 -21.20 6.75 14.26
N LEU A 168 -20.79 5.60 13.72
CA LEU A 168 -20.98 4.30 14.37
C LEU A 168 -20.14 4.11 15.63
N GLN A 169 -18.98 4.76 15.74
CA GLN A 169 -18.13 4.70 16.93
C GLN A 169 -18.70 5.51 18.11
N ARG A 170 -19.62 6.45 17.85
CA ARG A 170 -20.25 7.29 18.89
C ARG A 170 -21.52 6.67 19.50
N LEU A 171 -22.01 5.57 18.94
CA LEU A 171 -23.17 4.81 19.41
C LEU A 171 -22.75 3.76 20.45
#